data_AF-A0A5E4NLW5-F1
#
_entry.id   AF-A0A5E4NLW5-F1
#
_cell.length_a   1.000
_cell.length_b   1.000
_cell.length_c   1.000
_cell.angle_alpha   90.00
_cell.angle_beta   90.00
_cell.angle_gamma   90.00
#
_symmetry.space_group_name_H-M   'P 1'
#
loop_
_entity.id
_entity.type
_entity.pdbx_description
1 polymer ?
#
loop_
_entity_poly.entity_id
_entity_poly.type
_entity_poly.pdbx_seq_one_letter_code
_entity_poly.pdbx_strand_id
1 'polypeptide(L)'
;MDTSNFLTDHPCYCVDRKKIPGTFTDETAGKLIREFLALRSKSYAYNLAGEENIKAKVVRGHVVKNHMTMDDHKKCLFWLGAMQKTGETQELAVQQANKFEYTESTSTKNLYTPFKVNKSLRSFKHQMKMISTVKLALYRHDDKRFVMPDHIHTLAHGHYKIEKLEIEQLQAFAEELHA
;
A
#
# COMPACT_ATOMS: atom_id res chain seq x y z
N MET A 1 -24.99 -9.86 -12.92
CA MET A 1 -24.52 -9.24 -11.69
C MET A 1 -25.35 -9.78 -10.54
N ASP A 2 -24.71 -10.20 -9.46
CA ASP A 2 -25.35 -10.66 -8.22
C ASP A 2 -25.48 -9.46 -7.28
N THR A 3 -26.72 -9.01 -7.10
CA THR A 3 -27.12 -7.90 -6.21
C THR A 3 -27.93 -8.40 -5.01
N SER A 4 -27.82 -9.70 -4.70
CA SER A 4 -28.54 -10.32 -3.59
C SER A 4 -28.09 -9.86 -2.20
N ASN A 5 -27.01 -9.06 -2.13
CA ASN A 5 -26.49 -8.44 -0.93
C ASN A 5 -27.06 -7.03 -0.65
N PHE A 6 -27.93 -6.51 -1.52
CA PHE A 6 -28.63 -5.25 -1.27
C PHE A 6 -29.72 -5.42 -0.21
N LEU A 7 -30.20 -4.29 0.32
CA LEU A 7 -31.41 -4.28 1.14
C LEU A 7 -32.59 -4.79 0.31
N THR A 8 -33.49 -5.55 0.93
CA THR A 8 -34.65 -6.16 0.25
C THR A 8 -35.57 -5.12 -0.40
N ASP A 9 -35.58 -3.90 0.13
CA ASP A 9 -36.36 -2.75 -0.38
C ASP A 9 -35.68 -2.02 -1.56
N HIS A 10 -34.45 -2.40 -1.91
CA HIS A 10 -33.71 -1.73 -2.98
C HIS A 10 -34.26 -2.13 -4.37
N PRO A 11 -34.48 -1.20 -5.31
CA PRO A 11 -35.03 -1.50 -6.64
C PRO A 11 -34.24 -2.55 -7.44
N CYS A 12 -32.93 -2.60 -7.22
CA CYS A 12 -32.02 -3.54 -7.86
C CYS A 12 -31.77 -4.83 -7.05
N TYR A 13 -32.48 -5.08 -5.95
CA TYR A 13 -32.35 -6.32 -5.18
C TYR A 13 -32.88 -7.51 -6.01
N CYS A 14 -32.02 -8.51 -6.24
CA CYS A 14 -32.37 -9.70 -7.02
C CYS A 14 -31.73 -10.95 -6.40
N VAL A 15 -32.55 -11.96 -6.09
CA VAL A 15 -32.10 -13.21 -5.46
C VAL A 15 -31.72 -14.26 -6.51
N ASP A 16 -32.28 -14.19 -7.71
CA ASP A 16 -32.16 -15.23 -8.75
C ASP A 16 -30.71 -15.54 -9.15
N ARG A 17 -29.81 -14.56 -8.98
CA ARG A 17 -28.39 -14.67 -9.38
C ARG A 17 -27.44 -14.87 -8.20
N LYS A 18 -27.97 -15.13 -7.00
CA LYS A 18 -27.20 -15.28 -5.78
C LYS A 18 -26.19 -16.43 -5.90
N LYS A 19 -24.90 -16.09 -5.76
CA LYS A 19 -23.78 -17.07 -5.75
C LYS A 19 -23.70 -17.96 -7.00
N ILE A 20 -24.19 -17.51 -8.15
CA ILE A 20 -24.02 -18.24 -9.41
C ILE A 20 -22.56 -18.08 -9.88
N PRO A 21 -21.82 -19.18 -10.11
CA PRO A 21 -20.45 -19.12 -10.61
C PRO A 21 -20.37 -18.36 -11.95
N GLY A 22 -19.31 -17.55 -12.12
CA GLY A 22 -19.10 -16.74 -13.33
C GLY A 22 -19.90 -15.43 -13.35
N THR A 23 -20.74 -15.16 -12.34
CA THR A 23 -21.40 -13.86 -12.19
C THR A 23 -20.61 -12.91 -11.29
N PHE A 24 -20.56 -11.63 -11.66
CA PHE A 24 -19.97 -10.59 -10.82
C PHE A 24 -20.90 -10.25 -9.66
N THR A 25 -20.43 -10.33 -8.42
CA THR A 25 -21.12 -9.82 -7.24
C THR A 25 -20.73 -8.36 -7.01
N ASP A 26 -21.68 -7.53 -6.58
CA ASP A 26 -21.33 -6.19 -6.12
C ASP A 26 -20.57 -6.25 -4.78
N GLU A 27 -19.30 -5.88 -4.74
CA GLU A 27 -18.48 -6.00 -3.52
C GLU A 27 -18.86 -4.99 -2.43
N THR A 28 -19.47 -3.86 -2.81
CA THR A 28 -19.79 -2.78 -1.86
C THR A 28 -21.21 -2.82 -1.32
N ALA A 29 -22.02 -3.79 -1.76
CA ALA A 29 -23.44 -3.92 -1.39
C ALA A 29 -24.22 -2.61 -1.59
N GLY A 30 -23.94 -1.89 -2.68
CA GLY A 30 -24.56 -0.61 -3.03
C GLY A 30 -24.05 0.57 -2.20
N LYS A 31 -23.08 0.37 -1.30
CA LYS A 31 -22.50 1.47 -0.52
C LYS A 31 -21.63 2.36 -1.40
N LEU A 32 -21.83 3.68 -1.24
CA LEU A 32 -21.05 4.70 -1.96
C LEU A 32 -19.59 4.70 -1.51
N ILE A 33 -18.68 4.57 -2.48
CA ILE A 33 -17.25 4.88 -2.29
C ILE A 33 -17.09 6.40 -2.40
N ARG A 34 -16.77 7.07 -1.29
CA ARG A 34 -16.61 8.54 -1.26
C ARG A 34 -15.22 8.98 -1.69
N GLU A 35 -14.22 8.24 -1.26
CA GLU A 35 -12.82 8.53 -1.53
C GLU A 35 -12.10 7.22 -1.88
N PHE A 36 -11.22 7.29 -2.87
CA PHE A 36 -10.38 6.18 -3.29
C PHE A 36 -8.96 6.68 -3.53
N LEU A 37 -7.99 6.05 -2.87
CA LEU A 37 -6.57 6.36 -2.96
C LEU A 37 -5.82 5.09 -3.32
N ALA A 38 -5.28 5.03 -4.52
CA ALA A 38 -4.40 3.96 -4.96
C ALA A 38 -2.96 4.45 -4.99
N LEU A 39 -2.10 3.83 -4.19
CA LEU A 39 -0.66 4.03 -4.30
C LEU A 39 -0.07 3.04 -5.30
N ARG A 40 -0.56 1.80 -5.29
CA ARG A 40 0.03 0.69 -6.05
C ARG A 40 -0.97 -0.44 -6.23
N SER A 41 -0.69 -1.36 -7.16
CA SER A 41 -1.34 -2.67 -7.21
C SER A 41 -1.37 -3.34 -5.83
N LYS A 42 -2.57 -3.64 -5.30
CA LYS A 42 -2.77 -4.27 -3.97
C LYS A 42 -2.26 -3.44 -2.78
N SER A 43 -2.10 -2.12 -2.97
CA SER A 43 -1.85 -1.12 -1.93
C SER A 43 -2.73 0.11 -2.16
N TYR A 44 -3.91 0.13 -1.55
CA TYR A 44 -4.91 1.17 -1.73
C TYR A 44 -5.78 1.30 -0.48
N ALA A 45 -6.38 2.46 -0.34
CA ALA A 45 -7.30 2.78 0.74
C ALA A 45 -8.54 3.48 0.18
N TYR A 46 -9.70 3.20 0.76
CA TYR A 46 -10.96 3.75 0.28
C TYR A 46 -11.97 3.86 1.41
N ASN A 47 -12.89 4.81 1.26
CA ASN A 47 -13.93 5.08 2.25
C ASN A 47 -15.28 4.58 1.73
N LEU A 48 -15.83 3.55 2.40
CA LEU A 48 -17.16 3.00 2.15
C LEU A 48 -18.17 3.60 3.12
N ALA A 49 -18.99 4.55 2.65
CA ALA A 49 -20.06 5.15 3.45
C ALA A 49 -19.65 5.62 4.87
N GLY A 50 -18.39 6.07 5.06
CA GLY A 50 -17.82 6.49 6.33
C GLY A 50 -16.79 5.52 6.93
N GLU A 51 -16.73 4.27 6.45
CA GLU A 51 -15.83 3.24 6.95
C GLU A 51 -14.54 3.15 6.11
N GLU A 52 -13.39 3.41 6.74
CA GLU A 52 -12.09 3.32 6.10
C GLU A 52 -11.66 1.87 5.90
N ASN A 53 -11.37 1.51 4.65
CA ASN A 53 -10.89 0.19 4.26
C ASN A 53 -9.51 0.32 3.62
N ILE A 54 -8.52 -0.30 4.25
CA ILE A 54 -7.12 -0.25 3.80
C ILE A 54 -6.67 -1.65 3.35
N LYS A 55 -6.06 -1.70 2.17
CA LYS A 55 -5.43 -2.90 1.62
C LYS A 55 -3.94 -2.63 1.43
N ALA A 56 -3.08 -3.42 2.06
CA ALA A 56 -1.62 -3.31 1.92
C ALA A 56 -0.98 -4.72 1.99
N LYS A 57 -0.72 -5.35 0.84
CA LYS A 57 -0.31 -6.77 0.76
C LYS A 57 1.00 -7.12 1.50
N VAL A 58 1.91 -6.17 1.69
CA VAL A 58 3.24 -6.42 2.29
C VAL A 58 3.20 -6.36 3.83
N VAL A 59 2.20 -5.68 4.37
CA VAL A 59 2.06 -5.35 5.79
C VAL A 59 1.11 -6.35 6.46
N ARG A 60 1.37 -6.70 7.72
CA ARG A 60 0.49 -7.63 8.46
C ARG A 60 -0.86 -6.97 8.73
N GLY A 61 -1.94 -7.73 8.65
CA GLY A 61 -3.31 -7.21 8.82
C GLY A 61 -3.55 -6.46 10.13
N HIS A 62 -2.99 -6.93 11.25
CA HIS A 62 -3.12 -6.20 12.52
C HIS A 62 -2.40 -4.84 12.49
N VAL A 63 -1.28 -4.75 11.78
CA VAL A 63 -0.55 -3.49 11.60
C VAL A 63 -1.37 -2.53 10.73
N VAL A 64 -2.00 -3.05 9.68
CA VAL A 64 -2.92 -2.26 8.84
C VAL A 64 -4.08 -1.72 9.66
N LYS A 65 -4.70 -2.55 10.51
CA LYS A 65 -5.87 -2.15 11.31
C LYS A 65 -5.55 -1.11 12.39
N ASN A 66 -4.39 -1.22 13.04
CA ASN A 66 -4.09 -0.41 14.23
C ASN A 66 -3.16 0.78 13.95
N HIS A 67 -2.35 0.71 12.88
CA HIS A 67 -1.26 1.66 12.62
C HIS A 67 -1.25 2.24 11.21
N MET A 68 -2.29 2.04 10.41
CA MET A 68 -2.44 2.69 9.11
C MET A 68 -3.79 3.38 9.04
N THR A 69 -3.83 4.55 8.43
CA THR A 69 -5.04 5.36 8.25
C THR A 69 -5.17 5.82 6.81
N MET A 70 -6.36 6.27 6.41
CA MET A 70 -6.56 6.90 5.10
C MET A 70 -5.70 8.17 4.95
N ASP A 71 -5.54 8.93 6.04
CA ASP A 71 -4.70 10.14 6.08
C ASP A 71 -3.22 9.85 5.79
N ASP A 72 -2.68 8.73 6.31
CA ASP A 72 -1.31 8.30 5.98
C ASP A 72 -1.14 8.06 4.46
N HIS A 73 -2.17 7.55 3.78
CA HIS A 73 -2.14 7.37 2.32
C HIS A 73 -2.22 8.70 1.57
N LYS A 74 -3.04 9.65 2.06
CA LYS A 74 -3.11 11.02 1.50
C LYS A 74 -1.75 11.71 1.62
N LYS A 75 -1.15 11.65 2.80
CA LYS A 75 0.20 12.18 3.05
C LYS A 75 1.22 11.54 2.13
N CYS A 76 1.21 10.21 1.97
CA CYS A 76 2.11 9.51 1.05
C CYS A 76 1.95 9.99 -0.41
N LEU A 77 0.71 10.08 -0.88
CA LEU A 77 0.40 10.40 -2.28
C LEU A 77 0.81 11.84 -2.61
N PHE A 78 0.44 12.78 -1.75
CA PHE A 78 0.66 14.22 -1.94
C PHE A 78 1.97 14.74 -1.32
N TRP A 79 2.84 13.86 -0.83
CA TRP A 79 4.14 14.26 -0.33
C TRP A 79 4.98 14.90 -1.45
N LEU A 80 5.34 16.17 -1.28
CA LEU A 80 6.20 16.94 -2.19
C LEU A 80 7.66 17.04 -1.70
N GLY A 81 7.96 16.59 -0.48
CA GLY A 81 9.32 16.61 0.07
C GLY A 81 10.22 15.52 -0.51
N ALA A 82 11.54 15.71 -0.43
CA ALA A 82 12.48 14.63 -0.66
C ALA A 82 12.22 13.47 0.32
N MET A 83 12.37 12.22 -0.12
CA MET A 83 12.41 11.10 0.83
C MET A 83 13.62 11.28 1.74
N GLN A 84 13.39 11.34 3.05
CA GLN A 84 14.47 11.33 4.03
C GLN A 84 15.30 10.05 3.89
N LYS A 85 16.57 10.10 4.29
CA LYS A 85 17.49 8.96 4.24
C LYS A 85 16.84 7.75 4.91
N THR A 86 16.99 6.58 4.29
CA THR A 86 16.29 5.35 4.68
C THR A 86 16.55 4.94 6.13
N GLY A 87 17.73 5.27 6.69
CA GLY A 87 18.08 4.96 8.08
C GLY A 87 17.25 5.74 9.11
N GLU A 88 17.21 7.07 9.00
CA GLU A 88 16.54 7.97 9.96
C GLU A 88 15.02 7.67 10.04
N THR A 89 14.40 7.44 8.87
CA THR A 89 12.97 7.10 8.78
C THR A 89 12.63 5.71 9.32
N GLN A 90 13.56 4.75 9.23
CA GLN A 90 13.38 3.43 9.83
C GLN A 90 13.43 3.49 11.36
N GLU A 91 14.34 4.29 11.93
CA GLU A 91 14.43 4.48 13.38
C GLU A 91 13.18 5.13 13.96
N LEU A 92 12.66 6.17 13.29
CA LEU A 92 11.39 6.81 13.66
C LEU A 92 10.22 5.80 13.70
N ALA A 93 10.16 4.89 12.73
CA ALA A 93 9.12 3.85 12.72
C ALA A 93 9.25 2.87 13.91
N VAL A 94 10.47 2.56 14.35
CA VAL A 94 10.72 1.74 15.54
C VAL A 94 10.28 2.47 16.81
N GLN A 95 10.62 3.75 16.95
CA GLN A 95 10.21 4.58 18.08
C GLN A 95 8.68 4.67 18.19
N GLN A 96 7.99 4.89 17.06
CA GLN A 96 6.52 4.93 16.99
C GLN A 96 5.90 3.58 17.41
N ALA A 97 6.47 2.46 16.98
CA ALA A 97 5.99 1.13 17.35
C ALA A 97 6.15 0.86 18.85
N ASN A 98 7.30 1.20 19.44
CA ASN A 98 7.54 1.03 20.87
C ASN A 98 6.62 1.91 21.72
N LYS A 99 6.34 3.14 21.27
CA LYS A 99 5.39 4.04 21.96
C LYS A 99 3.99 3.43 22.01
N PHE A 100 3.52 2.85 20.92
CA PHE A 100 2.21 2.20 20.87
C PHE A 100 2.10 1.05 21.86
N GLU A 101 3.15 0.22 22.00
CA GLU A 101 3.14 -0.89 22.96
C GLU A 101 2.97 -0.43 24.42
N TYR A 102 3.50 0.75 24.75
CA TYR A 102 3.42 1.28 26.10
C TYR A 102 2.12 2.04 26.40
N THR A 103 1.52 2.68 25.40
CA THR A 103 0.37 3.60 25.62
C THR A 103 -0.93 3.16 24.97
N GLU A 104 -0.94 2.10 24.17
CA GLU A 104 -2.07 1.62 23.34
C GLU A 104 -2.71 2.71 22.43
N SER A 105 -2.09 3.89 22.38
CA SER A 105 -2.56 5.03 21.64
C SER A 105 -1.57 5.32 20.52
N THR A 106 -2.05 5.27 19.29
CA THR A 106 -1.28 5.68 18.11
C THR A 106 -1.11 7.22 18.07
N SER A 107 -1.74 7.96 18.98
CA SER A 107 -1.82 9.41 18.91
C SER A 107 -0.58 10.11 19.45
N THR A 108 0.05 10.92 18.62
CA THR A 108 0.20 12.37 18.86
C THR A 108 0.78 13.01 17.60
N LYS A 109 -0.03 13.73 16.81
CA LYS A 109 0.48 14.68 15.78
C LYS A 109 1.59 14.10 14.87
N ASN A 110 1.45 12.84 14.45
CA ASN A 110 2.61 12.05 13.97
C ASN A 110 3.19 12.59 12.67
N LEU A 111 4.50 12.82 12.71
CA LEU A 111 5.37 12.87 11.55
C LEU A 111 5.13 11.62 10.70
N TYR A 112 4.81 11.82 9.42
CA TYR A 112 4.56 10.76 8.46
C TYR A 112 5.82 9.91 8.28
N THR A 113 5.70 8.60 8.52
CA THR A 113 6.77 7.63 8.21
C THR A 113 6.24 6.58 7.23
N PRO A 114 6.94 6.31 6.12
CA PRO A 114 6.53 5.31 5.15
C PRO A 114 6.78 3.87 5.62
N PHE A 115 7.49 3.68 6.74
CA PHE A 115 7.88 2.39 7.29
C PHE A 115 6.96 1.94 8.43
N LYS A 116 6.75 0.63 8.56
CA LYS A 116 6.00 0.03 9.68
C LYS A 116 6.72 -1.20 10.21
N VAL A 117 6.68 -1.38 11.53
CA VAL A 117 7.27 -2.54 12.20
C VAL A 117 6.30 -3.71 12.16
N ASN A 118 6.75 -4.85 11.65
CA ASN A 118 6.02 -6.10 11.70
C ASN A 118 6.65 -7.01 12.76
N LYS A 119 5.89 -7.37 13.79
CA LYS A 119 6.30 -8.39 14.76
C LYS A 119 5.76 -9.77 14.35
N SER A 120 6.61 -10.78 14.41
CA SER A 120 6.30 -12.15 14.05
C SER A 120 6.97 -13.16 14.96
N LEU A 121 6.27 -14.24 15.28
CA LEU A 121 6.83 -15.39 15.98
C LEU A 121 7.36 -16.39 14.94
N ARG A 122 8.59 -16.88 15.09
CA ARG A 122 9.20 -17.86 14.18
C ARG A 122 10.09 -18.84 14.94
N SER A 123 10.10 -20.10 14.53
CA SER A 123 11.04 -21.10 15.01
C SER A 123 12.34 -21.08 14.19
N PHE A 124 13.48 -21.19 14.87
CA PHE A 124 14.78 -21.44 14.24
C PHE A 124 15.50 -22.51 15.04
N LYS A 125 15.90 -23.62 14.39
CA LYS A 125 16.56 -24.75 15.07
C LYS A 125 15.81 -25.17 16.34
N HIS A 126 14.49 -25.31 16.23
CA HIS A 126 13.57 -25.64 17.34
C HIS A 126 13.48 -24.61 18.48
N GLN A 127 14.07 -23.43 18.34
CA GLN A 127 13.92 -22.32 19.29
C GLN A 127 12.94 -21.28 18.77
N MET A 128 11.92 -20.97 19.57
CA MET A 128 10.96 -19.91 19.26
C MET A 128 11.57 -18.54 19.50
N LYS A 129 11.47 -17.66 18.51
CA LYS A 129 11.97 -16.28 18.58
C LYS A 129 10.90 -15.30 18.11
N MET A 130 10.89 -14.12 18.71
CA MET A 130 10.16 -12.97 18.19
C MET A 130 11.07 -12.19 17.25
N ILE A 131 10.64 -12.00 16.01
CA ILE A 131 11.34 -11.20 15.00
C ILE A 131 10.52 -9.94 14.73
N SER A 132 11.14 -8.78 14.96
CA SER A 132 10.67 -7.49 14.47
C SER A 132 11.37 -7.19 13.14
N THR A 133 10.61 -6.79 12.14
CA THR A 133 11.15 -6.36 10.84
C THR A 133 10.50 -5.06 10.43
N VAL A 134 11.32 -4.04 10.18
CA VAL A 134 10.87 -2.77 9.61
C VAL A 134 10.63 -2.98 8.12
N LYS A 135 9.43 -2.66 7.64
CA LYS A 135 9.08 -2.78 6.22
C LYS A 135 8.61 -1.45 5.68
N LEU A 136 8.97 -1.16 4.43
CA LEU A 136 8.34 -0.09 3.67
C LEU A 136 6.87 -0.46 3.43
N ALA A 137 5.96 0.36 3.93
CA ALA A 137 4.52 0.14 3.92
C ALA A 137 3.79 1.06 2.95
N LEU A 138 4.22 2.32 2.86
CA LEU A 138 3.60 3.35 2.02
C LEU A 138 4.67 3.98 1.14
N TYR A 139 4.59 3.77 -0.17
CA TYR A 139 5.51 4.40 -1.11
C TYR A 139 4.81 4.63 -2.45
N ARG A 140 4.90 5.86 -2.98
CA ARG A 140 4.23 6.30 -4.21
C ARG A 140 4.87 5.72 -5.47
N HIS A 141 6.18 5.50 -5.45
CA HIS A 141 6.94 5.03 -6.62
C HIS A 141 7.31 3.54 -6.53
N ASP A 142 6.64 2.76 -5.66
CA ASP A 142 6.89 1.32 -5.50
C ASP A 142 6.24 0.50 -6.62
N ASP A 143 6.58 0.75 -7.87
CA ASP A 143 6.20 -0.17 -8.92
C ASP A 143 7.24 -1.30 -8.97
N LYS A 144 6.81 -2.56 -8.83
CA LYS A 144 7.67 -3.76 -9.07
C LYS A 144 7.94 -3.94 -10.56
N ARG A 145 7.72 -2.87 -11.33
CA ARG A 145 7.81 -2.81 -12.76
C ARG A 145 8.48 -1.50 -13.12
N PHE A 146 9.48 -1.58 -13.97
CA PHE A 146 10.10 -0.45 -14.63
C PHE A 146 9.28 -0.15 -15.89
N VAL A 147 8.72 1.05 -15.97
CA VAL A 147 8.00 1.50 -17.17
C VAL A 147 9.05 2.00 -18.17
N MET A 148 9.03 1.44 -19.38
CA MET A 148 9.97 1.84 -20.43
C MET A 148 9.62 3.25 -20.96
N PRO A 149 10.55 3.93 -21.67
CA PRO A 149 10.31 5.28 -22.21
C PRO A 149 9.13 5.38 -23.18
N ASP A 150 8.71 4.26 -23.77
CA ASP A 150 7.52 4.18 -24.63
C ASP A 150 6.18 4.26 -23.86
N HIS A 151 6.23 4.27 -22.52
CA HIS A 151 5.07 4.29 -21.62
C HIS A 151 4.08 3.11 -21.78
N ILE A 152 4.43 2.08 -22.55
CA ILE A 152 3.56 0.94 -22.87
C ILE A 152 4.14 -0.34 -22.29
N HIS A 153 5.44 -0.53 -22.49
CA HIS A 153 6.11 -1.74 -22.06
C HIS A 153 6.64 -1.60 -20.65
N THR A 154 6.57 -2.71 -19.91
CA THR A 154 7.03 -2.75 -18.52
C THR A 154 7.93 -3.95 -18.30
N LEU A 155 9.08 -3.74 -17.66
CA LEU A 155 10.00 -4.79 -17.24
C LEU A 155 9.79 -5.08 -15.76
N ALA A 156 10.01 -6.31 -15.31
CA ALA A 156 9.99 -6.61 -13.87
C ALA A 156 11.20 -5.97 -13.18
N HIS A 157 11.05 -5.56 -11.92
CA HIS A 157 12.18 -5.09 -11.12
C HIS A 157 13.33 -6.13 -11.11
N GLY A 158 14.57 -5.69 -11.34
CA GLY A 158 15.76 -6.56 -11.43
C GLY A 158 15.95 -7.25 -12.79
N HIS A 159 15.22 -6.85 -13.82
CA HIS A 159 15.41 -7.36 -15.19
C HIS A 159 16.73 -6.84 -15.79
N TYR A 160 17.54 -7.72 -16.38
CA TYR A 160 18.88 -7.41 -16.92
C TYR A 160 18.94 -6.27 -17.96
N LYS A 161 17.81 -5.97 -18.63
CA LYS A 161 17.73 -4.84 -19.59
C LYS A 161 17.62 -3.47 -18.93
N ILE A 162 17.22 -3.41 -17.65
CA ILE A 162 17.02 -2.14 -16.95
C ILE A 162 18.36 -1.40 -16.82
N GLU A 163 19.41 -2.11 -16.39
CA GLU A 163 20.75 -1.52 -16.24
C GLU A 163 21.28 -0.92 -17.55
N LYS A 164 21.04 -1.59 -18.68
CA LYS A 164 21.44 -1.09 -20.00
C LYS A 164 20.70 0.19 -20.37
N LEU A 165 19.39 0.21 -20.16
CA LEU A 165 18.54 1.37 -20.44
C LEU A 165 18.89 2.57 -19.58
N GLU A 166 19.19 2.36 -18.28
CA GLU A 166 19.62 3.44 -17.39
C GLU A 166 20.95 4.05 -17.82
N ILE A 167 21.91 3.22 -18.26
CA ILE A 167 23.20 3.69 -18.78
C ILE A 167 23.01 4.51 -20.07
N GLU A 168 22.20 4.01 -21.02
CA GLU A 168 21.87 4.71 -22.27
C GLU A 168 21.19 6.06 -22.00
N GLN A 169 20.25 6.10 -21.04
CA GLN A 169 19.59 7.35 -20.63
C GLN A 169 20.56 8.36 -20.01
N LEU A 170 21.47 7.90 -19.14
CA LEU A 170 22.49 8.76 -18.53
C LEU A 170 23.47 9.32 -19.58
N GLN A 171 23.84 8.51 -20.57
CA GLN A 171 24.69 8.95 -21.68
C GLN A 171 23.99 10.00 -22.56
N ALA A 172 22.73 9.77 -22.94
CA ALA A 172 21.95 10.74 -23.71
C ALA A 172 21.77 12.08 -22.98
N PHE A 173 21.53 12.06 -21.66
CA PHE A 173 21.40 13.28 -20.87
C PHE A 173 22.73 14.05 -20.73
N ALA A 174 23.86 13.33 -20.66
CA ALA A 174 25.18 13.96 -20.64
C ALA A 174 25.52 14.62 -21.98
N GLU A 175 25.13 14.01 -23.11
CA GLU A 175 25.32 14.58 -24.44
C GLU A 175 24.49 15.85 -24.65
N GLU A 176 23.24 15.90 -24.17
CA GLU A 176 22.40 17.12 -24.21
C GLU A 176 22.93 18.29 -23.36
N LEU A 177 23.65 18.01 -22.27
CA LEU A 177 24.25 19.02 -21.40
C LEU A 177 25.55 19.63 -21.98
N HIS A 178 26.16 18.95 -22.94
CA HIS A 178 27.38 19.37 -23.63
C HIS A 178 27.11 19.99 -25.01
N ALA A 179 25.85 20.06 -25.44
CA ALA A 179 25.37 20.75 -26.64
C ALA A 179 24.88 22.18 -26.33
#